data_AF-A0A838RMC2-F1
#
_entry.id   AF-A0A838RMC2-F1
#
_cell.length_a   1.000
_cell.length_b   1.000
_cell.length_c   1.000
_cell.angle_alpha   90.00
_cell.angle_beta   90.00
_cell.angle_gamma   90.00
#
_symmetry.space_group_name_H-M   'P 1'
#
loop_
_entity.id
_entity.type
_entity.pdbx_description
1 polymer ?
#
loop_
_entity_poly.entity_id
_entity_poly.type
_entity_poly.pdbx_seq_one_letter_code
_entity_poly.pdbx_strand_id
1 'polypeptide(L)' 'MTVKLRPGESQEMLLKRFRKEVATARILSTYRKKRWFVSRSELRRKAKKKAIRKAKQRIA' A
#
# COMPACT_ATOMS: atom_id res chain seq x y z
N MET A 1 0.91 15.74 -1.46
CA MET A 1 2.26 15.15 -1.30
C MET A 1 3.09 15.63 -2.47
N THR A 2 4.15 16.40 -2.22
CA THR A 2 4.90 17.08 -3.29
C THR A 2 6.38 16.79 -3.13
N VAL A 3 7.01 16.19 -4.14
CA VAL A 3 8.44 15.91 -4.15
C VAL A 3 9.08 16.87 -5.14
N LYS A 4 9.88 17.80 -4.62
CA LYS A 4 10.63 18.78 -5.43
C LYS A 4 12.04 18.26 -5.71
N LEU A 5 12.54 18.61 -6.90
CA LEU A 5 13.92 18.37 -7.32
C LEU A 5 14.88 19.18 -6.43
N ARG A 6 15.93 18.53 -5.92
CA ARG A 6 16.99 19.19 -5.15
C ARG A 6 18.12 19.64 -6.09
N PRO A 7 18.87 20.71 -5.75
CA PRO A 7 20.06 21.10 -6.49
C PRO A 7 21.06 19.93 -6.56
N GLY A 8 21.60 19.63 -7.75
CA GLY A 8 22.55 18.54 -7.97
C GLY A 8 21.95 17.12 -7.92
N GLU A 9 20.63 16.98 -7.80
CA GLU A 9 19.95 15.68 -7.81
C GLU A 9 19.73 15.18 -9.25
N SER A 10 20.07 13.92 -9.51
CA SER A 10 19.72 13.28 -10.78
C SER A 10 18.23 12.91 -10.82
N GLN A 11 17.67 12.84 -12.03
CA GLN A 11 16.25 12.51 -12.21
C GLN A 11 15.87 11.13 -11.66
N GLU A 12 16.81 10.17 -11.67
CA GLU A 12 16.58 8.85 -11.10
C GLU A 12 16.45 8.89 -9.58
N MET A 13 17.28 9.69 -8.89
CA MET A 13 17.18 9.87 -7.45
C MET A 13 15.85 10.54 -7.04
N LEU A 14 15.42 11.53 -7.83
CA LEU A 14 14.11 12.16 -7.65
C LEU A 14 12.98 11.13 -7.76
N LEU A 15 13.00 10.27 -8.79
CA LEU A 15 12.00 9.22 -8.98
C LEU A 15 12.00 8.21 -7.82
N LYS A 16 13.17 7.84 -7.29
CA LYS A 16 13.28 6.94 -6.15
C LYS A 16 12.61 7.53 -4.90
N ARG A 17 12.84 8.82 -4.62
CA ARG A 17 12.18 9.53 -3.52
C ARG A 17 10.67 9.64 -3.72
N PHE A 18 10.23 9.98 -4.93
CA PHE A 18 8.82 10.01 -5.26
C PHE A 18 8.14 8.66 -5.02
N ARG A 19 8.71 7.56 -5.52
CA ARG A 19 8.19 6.20 -5.29
C ARG A 19 8.13 5.87 -3.80
N LYS A 20 9.16 6.23 -3.02
CA LYS A 20 9.19 6.03 -1.57
C LYS A 20 8.05 6.78 -0.88
N GLU A 21 7.87 8.06 -1.19
CA GLU A 21 6.79 8.87 -0.62
C GLU A 21 5.39 8.33 -0.99
N VAL A 22 5.18 7.91 -2.24
CA VAL A 22 3.92 7.29 -2.69
C VAL A 22 3.65 5.99 -1.93
N ALA A 23 4.67 5.18 -1.71
CA ALA A 23 4.57 3.94 -0.95
C ALA A 23 4.26 4.20 0.52
N THR A 24 4.93 5.17 1.15
CA THR A 24 4.69 5.61 2.54
C THR A 24 3.26 6.10 2.73
N ALA A 25 2.78 6.96 1.82
CA ALA A 25 1.41 7.47 1.85
C ALA A 25 0.34 6.39 1.56
N ARG A 26 0.75 5.21 1.05
CA ARG A 26 -0.12 4.08 0.69
C ARG A 26 -1.28 4.43 -0.25
N ILE A 27 -1.20 5.55 -0.97
CA ILE A 27 -2.32 6.09 -1.75
C ILE A 27 -2.82 5.09 -2.79
N LEU A 28 -1.92 4.48 -3.57
CA LEU A 28 -2.29 3.49 -4.58
C LEU A 28 -2.95 2.25 -3.99
N SER A 29 -2.48 1.78 -2.83
CA SER A 29 -3.06 0.63 -2.13
C SER A 29 -4.45 0.93 -1.59
N THR A 30 -4.66 2.14 -1.07
CA THR A 30 -5.96 2.60 -0.60
C THR A 30 -6.98 2.68 -1.74
N TYR A 31 -6.60 3.29 -2.86
CA TYR A 31 -7.46 3.36 -4.04
C TYR A 31 -7.78 1.98 -4.62
N ARG A 32 -6.79 1.08 -4.73
CA ARG A 32 -7.05 -0.32 -5.14
C ARG A 32 -8.05 -1.02 -4.23
N LYS A 33 -7.96 -0.82 -2.92
CA LYS A 33 -8.90 -1.41 -1.94
C LYS A 33 -10.31 -0.83 -2.07
N LYS A 34 -10.42 0.45 -2.45
CA LYS A 34 -11.69 1.18 -2.63
C LYS A 34 -12.26 1.11 -4.05
N ARG A 35 -11.53 0.50 -5.00
CA ARG A 35 -11.89 0.50 -6.43
C ARG A 35 -13.27 -0.09 -6.71
N TRP A 36 -13.66 -1.11 -5.96
CA TRP A 36 -14.94 -1.77 -6.10
C TRP A 36 -15.71 -1.70 -4.80
N PHE A 37 -17.03 -1.61 -4.91
CA PHE A 37 -17.90 -1.80 -3.76
C PHE A 37 -17.71 -3.22 -3.20
N VAL A 38 -17.52 -3.30 -1.89
CA VAL A 38 -17.44 -4.55 -1.15
C VAL A 38 -18.30 -4.39 0.09
N SER A 39 -19.26 -5.28 0.28
CA SER A 39 -20.14 -5.23 1.44
C SER A 39 -19.35 -5.37 2.76
N ARG A 40 -19.94 -4.89 3.86
CA ARG A 40 -19.32 -5.00 5.20
C ARG A 40 -19.06 -6.45 5.60
N SER A 41 -19.95 -7.38 5.22
CA SER A 41 -19.78 -8.81 5.46
C SER A 41 -18.58 -9.39 4.71
N GLU A 42 -18.42 -9.03 3.43
CA GLU A 42 -17.30 -9.47 2.60
C GLU A 42 -15.95 -8.94 3.12
N LEU A 43 -15.90 -7.68 3.59
CA LEU A 43 -14.72 -7.14 4.24
C LEU A 43 -14.33 -7.94 5.49
N ARG A 44 -15.30 -8.27 6.36
CA ARG A 44 -15.07 -9.09 7.56
C ARG A 44 -14.62 -10.50 7.19
N ARG A 45 -15.25 -11.12 6.19
CA ARG A 45 -14.88 -12.46 5.70
C ARG A 45 -13.43 -12.49 5.20
N LYS A 46 -13.03 -11.52 4.38
CA LYS A 46 -11.65 -11.38 3.89
C LYS A 46 -10.65 -11.17 5.02
N ALA A 47 -10.97 -10.34 6.02
CA ALA A 47 -10.13 -10.10 7.19
C ALA A 47 -9.93 -11.36 8.04
N LYS A 48 -11.01 -12.09 8.35
CA LYS A 48 -10.97 -13.37 9.10
C LYS A 48 -10.12 -14.40 8.37
N LYS A 49 -10.34 -14.60 7.06
CA LYS A 49 -9.55 -15.53 6.24
C LYS A 49 -8.06 -15.18 6.25
N LYS A 50 -7.72 -13.88 6.16
CA LYS A 50 -6.33 -13.40 6.22
C LYS A 50 -5.69 -13.65 7.59
N ALA A 51 -6.43 -13.45 8.68
CA ALA A 51 -5.94 -13.69 10.04
C ALA A 51 -5.64 -15.18 10.27
N ILE A 52 -6.57 -16.07 9.91
CA ILE A 52 -6.39 -17.52 10.02
C ILE A 52 -5.17 -17.97 9.20
N ARG A 53 -5.03 -17.49 7.96
CA ARG A 53 -3.87 -17.82 7.12
C ARG A 53 -2.55 -17.40 7.77
N LYS A 54 -2.49 -16.18 8.34
CA LYS A 54 -1.30 -15.72 9.06
C LYS A 54 -1.00 -16.55 10.29
N ALA A 55 -2.02 -16.95 11.07
CA ALA A 55 -1.83 -17.80 12.24
C ALA A 55 -1.25 -19.17 11.85
N LYS A 56 -1.79 -19.81 10.80
CA LYS A 56 -1.27 -21.08 10.26
C LYS A 56 0.19 -20.97 9.82
N GLN A 57 0.56 -19.86 9.17
CA GLN A 57 1.94 -19.60 8.72
C GLN A 57 2.94 -19.32 9.85
N ARG A 58 2.49 -19.07 11.09
CA ARG A 58 3.39 -18.88 12.25
C ARG A 58 3.67 -20.19 12.99
N ILE A 59 2.85 -21.22 12.75
CA ILE A 59 2.93 -22.52 13.43
C ILE A 59 3.74 -23.52 12.60
N ALA A 60 3.71 -23.38 11.26
CA ALA A 60 4.62 -24.06 10.33
C ALA A 60 5.98 -23.35 10.30
#